data_AF-A0A4Y4B8I1-F1
#
_entry.id   AF-A0A4Y4B8I1-F1
#
_cell.length_a   1.000
_cell.length_b   1.000
_cell.length_c   1.000
_cell.angle_alpha   90.00
_cell.angle_beta   90.00
_cell.angle_gamma   90.00
#
_symmetry.space_group_name_H-M   'P 1'
#
loop_
_entity.id
_entity.type
_entity.pdbx_description
1 polymer ?
#
loop_
_entity_poly.entity_id
_entity_poly.type
_entity_poly.pdbx_seq_one_letter_code
_entity_poly.pdbx_strand_id
1 'polypeptide(L)'
;MPDYQLGGAYDPSPEVGLVGRDRGAEPAPGVYSICYVNGFQTQPGELDAWPRELLLQRDGEVVFDPDWPDEALIDTSSAAHREKIADTVIPWIEGCADAGFDAVEFDNLDSYSRSGGSLSLDDNLALAALLVDAAHAVGLAAGQKNAAEDAALLHERAGFDFAVTEECAAYEECGAYTAVYADHVIDIEYTDELPRPFAEMCADDRSPDSMVLRDRDLVTPDDDAYAFEACD
;
A
#
# COMPACT_ATOMS: atom_id res chain seq x y z
N MET A 1 12.92 11.25 5.66
CA MET A 1 13.06 9.86 6.11
C MET A 1 11.68 9.28 6.40
N PRO A 2 11.27 8.27 5.62
CA PRO A 2 10.09 7.47 5.91
C PRO A 2 10.40 6.35 6.91
N ASP A 3 9.36 5.82 7.56
CA ASP A 3 9.37 4.55 8.29
C ASP A 3 8.08 3.78 7.97
N TYR A 4 8.13 2.45 7.95
CA TYR A 4 7.01 1.60 7.58
C TYR A 4 6.79 0.55 8.67
N GLN A 5 5.68 0.70 9.40
CA GLN A 5 5.41 0.07 10.69
C GLN A 5 4.12 -0.75 10.65
N LEU A 6 4.03 -1.72 9.74
CA LEU A 6 2.85 -2.59 9.62
C LEU A 6 2.85 -3.79 10.58
N GLY A 7 4.03 -4.32 10.94
CA GLY A 7 4.15 -5.40 11.94
C GLY A 7 3.91 -4.94 13.39
N GLY A 8 3.72 -3.64 13.59
CA GLY A 8 3.36 -3.03 14.86
C GLY A 8 3.84 -1.58 14.96
N ALA A 9 3.02 -0.72 15.57
CA ALA A 9 3.37 0.67 15.80
C ALA A 9 4.39 0.83 16.94
N TYR A 10 5.39 1.66 16.73
CA TYR A 10 6.38 2.07 17.75
C TYR A 10 6.76 3.54 17.58
N ASP A 11 7.19 4.19 18.66
CA ASP A 11 7.58 5.61 18.60
C ASP A 11 8.73 5.80 17.57
N PRO A 12 8.49 6.59 16.50
CA PRO A 12 9.50 6.76 15.47
C PRO A 12 10.66 7.62 15.99
N SER A 13 11.84 7.47 15.37
CA SER A 13 12.98 8.32 15.71
C SER A 13 12.69 9.80 15.39
N PRO A 14 13.35 10.77 16.04
CA PRO A 14 13.10 12.20 15.80
C PRO A 14 13.38 12.68 14.36
N GLU A 15 14.10 11.89 13.57
CA GLU A 15 14.44 12.19 12.17
C GLU A 15 13.37 11.70 11.19
N VAL A 16 12.47 10.81 11.64
CA VAL A 16 11.36 10.31 10.82
C VAL A 16 10.34 11.44 10.64
N GLY A 17 10.11 11.82 9.39
CA GLY A 17 9.13 12.84 9.02
C GLY A 17 7.81 12.27 8.51
N LEU A 18 7.80 10.98 8.16
CA LEU A 18 6.65 10.27 7.59
C LEU A 18 6.63 8.82 8.09
N VAL A 19 5.45 8.29 8.43
CA VAL A 19 5.29 6.89 8.82
C VAL A 19 4.06 6.25 8.18
N GLY A 20 4.19 5.03 7.68
CA GLY A 20 3.06 4.17 7.30
C GLY A 20 2.70 3.22 8.43
N ARG A 21 1.41 3.10 8.77
CA ARG A 21 0.89 2.21 9.82
C ARG A 21 -0.44 1.59 9.41
N ASP A 22 -0.69 0.36 9.86
CA ASP A 22 -1.99 -0.30 9.67
C ASP A 22 -3.14 0.53 10.26
N ARG A 23 -4.31 0.49 9.61
CA ARG A 23 -5.53 1.17 10.07
C ARG A 23 -5.98 0.82 11.50
N GLY A 24 -5.54 -0.32 12.04
CA GLY A 24 -5.77 -0.74 13.42
C GLY A 24 -4.85 -0.07 14.45
N ALA A 25 -3.82 0.67 14.01
CA ALA A 25 -2.87 1.37 14.86
C ALA A 25 -3.18 2.87 14.97
N GLU A 26 -2.66 3.52 16.02
CA GLU A 26 -2.72 4.97 16.16
C GLU A 26 -1.70 5.65 15.23
N PRO A 27 -2.00 6.83 14.64
CA PRO A 27 -1.02 7.61 13.90
C PRO A 27 0.11 8.12 14.82
N ALA A 28 1.28 8.43 14.26
CA ALA A 28 2.40 8.94 15.05
C ALA A 28 2.23 10.45 15.33
N PRO A 29 2.24 10.90 16.60
CA PRO A 29 2.05 12.31 16.91
C PRO A 29 3.12 13.21 16.30
N GLY A 30 2.71 14.20 15.51
CA GLY A 30 3.61 15.21 14.95
C GLY A 30 4.46 14.75 13.77
N VAL A 31 4.14 13.58 13.21
CA VAL A 31 4.77 12.97 12.03
C VAL A 31 3.69 12.74 10.98
N TYR A 32 3.98 12.99 9.70
CA TYR A 32 3.01 12.75 8.63
C TYR A 32 2.66 11.26 8.59
N SER A 33 1.41 10.90 8.85
CA SER A 33 1.01 9.50 9.04
C SER A 33 0.14 9.01 7.89
N ILE A 34 0.56 7.93 7.24
CA ILE A 34 -0.18 7.21 6.19
C ILE A 34 -0.87 6.00 6.81
N CYS A 35 -2.18 5.90 6.60
CA CYS A 35 -3.01 4.79 7.03
C CYS A 35 -2.99 3.69 5.96
N TYR A 36 -2.45 2.53 6.29
CA TYR A 36 -2.47 1.36 5.43
C TYR A 36 -3.84 0.68 5.49
N VAL A 37 -4.44 0.48 4.32
CA VAL A 37 -5.70 -0.23 4.13
C VAL A 37 -5.55 -1.22 2.99
N ASN A 38 -5.74 -2.51 3.24
CA ASN A 38 -5.86 -3.48 2.15
C ASN A 38 -7.27 -3.39 1.54
N GLY A 39 -7.36 -2.80 0.34
CA GLY A 39 -8.63 -2.55 -0.35
C GLY A 39 -9.00 -3.60 -1.40
N PHE A 40 -8.07 -4.51 -1.70
CA PHE A 40 -8.16 -5.40 -2.87
C PHE A 40 -7.90 -6.88 -2.54
N GLN A 41 -7.47 -7.18 -1.32
CA GLN A 41 -7.39 -8.52 -0.74
C GLN A 41 -7.88 -8.48 0.71
N THR A 42 -8.17 -9.65 1.28
CA THR A 42 -8.42 -9.76 2.73
C THR A 42 -7.09 -9.73 3.48
N GLN A 43 -7.03 -9.07 4.64
CA GLN A 43 -5.85 -9.16 5.51
C GLN A 43 -5.83 -10.44 6.36
N PRO A 44 -4.68 -10.81 6.96
CA PRO A 44 -4.59 -11.95 7.85
C PRO A 44 -5.59 -11.85 9.00
N GLY A 45 -6.43 -12.87 9.14
CA GLY A 45 -7.49 -12.92 10.15
C GLY A 45 -8.78 -12.18 9.80
N GLU A 46 -8.89 -11.56 8.62
CA GLU A 46 -10.08 -10.80 8.20
C GLU A 46 -10.98 -11.53 7.20
N LEU A 47 -10.61 -12.74 6.76
CA LEU A 47 -11.36 -13.52 5.77
C LEU A 47 -12.86 -13.65 6.13
N ASP A 48 -13.17 -13.94 7.40
CA ASP A 48 -14.55 -14.11 7.89
C ASP A 48 -15.34 -12.79 7.98
N ALA A 49 -14.67 -11.64 7.90
CA ALA A 49 -15.32 -10.32 7.85
C ALA A 49 -15.87 -9.99 6.45
N TRP A 50 -15.37 -10.67 5.41
CA TRP A 50 -15.77 -10.43 4.03
C TRP A 50 -16.94 -11.32 3.60
N PRO A 51 -18.02 -10.75 3.02
CA PRO A 51 -19.06 -11.55 2.40
C PRO A 51 -18.46 -12.43 1.30
N ARG A 52 -18.78 -13.74 1.32
CA ARG A 52 -18.19 -14.71 0.36
C ARG A 52 -18.42 -14.29 -1.09
N GLU A 53 -19.50 -13.61 -1.41
CA GLU A 53 -19.77 -13.11 -2.77
C GLU A 53 -18.82 -12.01 -3.24
N LEU A 54 -18.12 -11.33 -2.33
CA LEU A 54 -17.11 -10.32 -2.64
C LEU A 54 -15.70 -10.93 -2.74
N LEU A 55 -15.54 -12.21 -2.45
CA LEU A 55 -14.29 -12.92 -2.66
C LEU A 55 -14.25 -13.48 -4.07
N LEU A 56 -13.12 -13.29 -4.76
CA LEU A 56 -12.89 -13.82 -6.09
C LEU A 56 -13.00 -15.34 -6.06
N GLN A 57 -13.83 -15.88 -6.94
CA GLN A 57 -14.07 -17.32 -7.03
C GLN A 57 -13.71 -17.86 -8.41
N ARG A 58 -13.08 -19.05 -8.42
CA ARG A 58 -12.82 -19.84 -9.63
C ARG A 58 -13.28 -21.27 -9.39
N ASP A 59 -14.14 -21.77 -10.26
CA ASP A 59 -14.71 -23.11 -10.16
C ASP A 59 -15.40 -23.41 -8.80
N GLY A 60 -15.93 -22.37 -8.14
CA GLY A 60 -16.62 -22.45 -6.85
C GLY A 60 -15.72 -22.33 -5.61
N GLU A 61 -14.41 -22.24 -5.81
CA GLU A 61 -13.41 -22.07 -4.75
C GLU A 61 -12.91 -20.63 -4.68
N VAL A 62 -12.59 -20.17 -3.47
CA VAL A 62 -12.00 -18.84 -3.25
C VAL A 62 -10.57 -18.83 -3.80
N VAL A 63 -10.22 -17.76 -4.51
CA VAL A 63 -8.87 -17.54 -5.03
C VAL A 63 -8.06 -16.81 -3.97
N PHE A 64 -7.00 -17.47 -3.50
CA PHE A 64 -6.02 -16.92 -2.58
C PHE A 64 -4.78 -16.47 -3.35
N ASP A 65 -4.07 -15.52 -2.78
CA ASP A 65 -2.77 -15.09 -3.27
C ASP A 65 -1.76 -16.25 -3.15
N PRO A 66 -0.99 -16.57 -4.20
CA PRO A 66 0.05 -17.57 -4.10
C PRO A 66 1.18 -17.18 -3.14
N ASP A 67 1.45 -15.89 -2.98
CA ASP A 67 2.51 -15.36 -2.13
C ASP A 67 2.01 -15.11 -0.70
N TRP A 68 0.69 -14.86 -0.54
CA TRP A 68 0.00 -14.67 0.74
C TRP A 68 -1.19 -15.65 0.88
N PRO A 69 -0.94 -16.92 1.26
CA PRO A 69 -1.91 -18.01 1.11
C PRO A 69 -3.12 -17.93 2.04
N ASP A 70 -3.12 -17.04 3.03
CA ASP A 70 -4.25 -16.73 3.90
C ASP A 70 -5.04 -15.49 3.47
N GLU A 71 -4.61 -14.80 2.41
CA GLU A 71 -5.26 -13.63 1.85
C GLU A 71 -6.05 -13.97 0.58
N ALA A 72 -7.37 -13.81 0.63
CA ALA A 72 -8.24 -13.98 -0.52
C ALA A 72 -8.30 -12.72 -1.38
N LEU A 73 -8.32 -12.89 -2.70
CA LEU A 73 -8.53 -11.80 -3.65
C LEU A 73 -9.98 -11.31 -3.56
N ILE A 74 -10.18 -9.99 -3.59
CA ILE A 74 -11.51 -9.37 -3.64
C ILE A 74 -12.00 -9.30 -5.10
N ASP A 75 -13.26 -9.65 -5.33
CA ASP A 75 -13.88 -9.68 -6.66
C ASP A 75 -14.30 -8.27 -7.12
N THR A 76 -13.38 -7.55 -7.75
CA THR A 76 -13.65 -6.21 -8.31
C THR A 76 -14.37 -6.25 -9.66
N SER A 77 -14.69 -7.43 -10.23
CA SER A 77 -15.08 -7.62 -11.65
C SER A 77 -16.40 -6.97 -12.09
N SER A 78 -17.22 -6.51 -11.15
CA SER A 78 -18.51 -5.87 -11.47
C SER A 78 -18.72 -4.59 -10.68
N ALA A 79 -19.41 -3.62 -11.28
CA ALA A 79 -19.75 -2.37 -10.60
C ALA A 79 -20.53 -2.62 -9.30
N ALA A 80 -21.45 -3.58 -9.29
CA ALA A 80 -22.21 -3.94 -8.09
C ALA A 80 -21.35 -4.56 -6.99
N HIS A 81 -20.28 -5.28 -7.33
CA HIS A 81 -19.30 -5.72 -6.33
C HIS A 81 -18.47 -4.55 -5.83
N ARG A 82 -17.98 -3.67 -6.72
CA ARG A 82 -17.18 -2.49 -6.34
C ARG A 82 -17.93 -1.55 -5.41
N GLU A 83 -19.23 -1.32 -5.62
CA GLU A 83 -20.07 -0.55 -4.69
C GLU A 83 -20.11 -1.20 -3.29
N LYS A 84 -20.30 -2.52 -3.19
CA LYS A 84 -20.32 -3.23 -1.90
C LYS A 84 -18.95 -3.32 -1.24
N ILE A 85 -17.88 -3.38 -2.03
CA ILE A 85 -16.51 -3.33 -1.52
C ILE A 85 -16.26 -1.93 -0.94
N ALA A 86 -16.63 -0.88 -1.66
CA ALA A 86 -16.56 0.50 -1.17
C ALA A 86 -17.38 0.70 0.11
N ASP A 87 -18.58 0.11 0.22
CA ASP A 87 -19.38 0.14 1.47
C ASP A 87 -18.65 -0.48 2.67
N THR A 88 -17.71 -1.40 2.44
CA THR A 88 -16.86 -2.02 3.47
C THR A 88 -15.64 -1.15 3.77
N VAL A 89 -14.96 -0.64 2.74
CA VAL A 89 -13.65 0.02 2.86
C VAL A 89 -13.76 1.50 3.22
N ILE A 90 -14.76 2.22 2.73
CA ILE A 90 -14.93 3.66 3.02
C ILE A 90 -15.03 3.94 4.53
N PRO A 91 -15.77 3.17 5.35
CA PRO A 91 -15.75 3.34 6.80
C PRO A 91 -14.36 3.20 7.44
N TRP A 92 -13.44 2.42 6.85
CA TRP A 92 -12.06 2.33 7.31
C TRP A 92 -11.28 3.61 6.99
N ILE A 93 -11.47 4.16 5.79
CA ILE A 93 -10.88 5.44 5.37
C ILE A 93 -11.36 6.58 6.28
N GLU A 94 -12.67 6.64 6.55
CA GLU A 94 -13.26 7.59 7.50
C GLU A 94 -12.65 7.43 8.90
N GLY A 95 -12.45 6.18 9.34
CA GLY A 95 -11.78 5.86 10.60
C GLY A 95 -10.32 6.36 10.66
N CYS A 96 -9.57 6.26 9.57
CA CYS A 96 -8.22 6.83 9.49
C CYS A 96 -8.25 8.36 9.66
N ALA A 97 -9.19 9.05 9.00
CA ALA A 97 -9.34 10.50 9.13
C ALA A 97 -9.72 10.90 10.57
N ASP A 98 -10.66 10.19 11.18
CA ASP A 98 -11.09 10.42 12.56
C ASP A 98 -9.96 10.17 13.58
N ALA A 99 -9.09 9.18 13.31
CA ALA A 99 -7.92 8.89 14.13
C ALA A 99 -6.81 9.95 13.98
N GLY A 100 -6.86 10.76 12.92
CA GLY A 100 -5.90 11.85 12.67
C GLY A 100 -4.73 11.46 11.77
N PHE A 101 -4.89 10.45 10.91
CA PHE A 101 -3.95 10.22 9.80
C PHE A 101 -4.03 11.38 8.79
N ASP A 102 -2.94 11.59 8.05
CA ASP A 102 -2.84 12.63 7.02
C ASP A 102 -3.14 12.07 5.61
N ALA A 103 -2.97 10.76 5.44
CA ALA A 103 -3.17 10.07 4.17
C ALA A 103 -3.64 8.62 4.38
N VAL A 104 -4.06 7.99 3.30
CA VAL A 104 -4.35 6.57 3.21
C VAL A 104 -3.66 5.98 1.98
N GLU A 105 -3.16 4.76 2.07
CA GLU A 105 -2.73 3.97 0.92
C GLU A 105 -3.62 2.74 0.76
N PHE A 106 -3.78 2.26 -0.47
CA PHE A 106 -4.61 1.10 -0.78
C PHE A 106 -3.76 -0.07 -1.28
N ASP A 107 -3.52 -1.03 -0.40
CA ASP A 107 -2.68 -2.20 -0.70
C ASP A 107 -3.37 -3.22 -1.61
N ASN A 108 -2.55 -4.04 -2.28
CA ASN A 108 -2.94 -5.05 -3.27
C ASN A 108 -3.71 -4.49 -4.47
N LEU A 109 -3.51 -3.20 -4.77
CA LEU A 109 -4.06 -2.51 -5.95
C LEU A 109 -3.80 -3.28 -7.26
N ASP A 110 -2.69 -4.01 -7.32
CA ASP A 110 -2.23 -4.81 -8.44
C ASP A 110 -2.79 -6.26 -8.47
N SER A 111 -3.76 -6.61 -7.62
CA SER A 111 -4.30 -7.98 -7.49
C SER A 111 -4.86 -8.56 -8.80
N TYR A 112 -5.17 -7.72 -9.79
CA TYR A 112 -5.53 -8.19 -11.14
C TYR A 112 -4.43 -9.03 -11.80
N SER A 113 -3.17 -8.75 -11.53
CA SER A 113 -2.02 -9.49 -12.06
C SER A 113 -1.99 -10.95 -11.55
N ARG A 114 -2.42 -11.16 -10.30
CA ARG A 114 -2.48 -12.47 -9.61
C ARG A 114 -3.82 -13.17 -9.76
N SER A 115 -4.83 -12.50 -10.32
CA SER A 115 -6.18 -13.03 -10.50
C SER A 115 -6.33 -14.14 -11.57
N GLY A 116 -5.26 -14.52 -12.27
CA GLY A 116 -5.28 -15.45 -13.41
C GLY A 116 -6.23 -15.01 -14.54
N GLY A 117 -6.32 -13.70 -14.77
CA GLY A 117 -7.15 -13.08 -15.82
C GLY A 117 -8.64 -12.96 -15.48
N SER A 118 -9.01 -13.15 -14.22
CA SER A 118 -10.41 -13.01 -13.75
C SER A 118 -10.76 -11.57 -13.39
N LEU A 119 -9.75 -10.77 -13.04
CA LEU A 119 -9.84 -9.32 -12.84
C LEU A 119 -8.95 -8.62 -13.87
N SER A 120 -9.33 -7.40 -14.23
CA SER A 120 -8.53 -6.52 -15.10
C SER A 120 -8.03 -5.30 -14.35
N LEU A 121 -7.03 -4.62 -14.90
CA LEU A 121 -6.61 -3.29 -14.43
C LEU A 121 -7.80 -2.32 -14.35
N ASP A 122 -8.69 -2.32 -15.34
CA ASP A 122 -9.85 -1.44 -15.37
C ASP A 122 -10.84 -1.73 -14.23
N ASP A 123 -10.93 -2.98 -13.75
CA ASP A 123 -11.76 -3.33 -12.60
C ASP A 123 -11.18 -2.77 -11.31
N ASN A 124 -9.88 -2.97 -11.06
CA ASN A 124 -9.22 -2.45 -9.87
C ASN A 124 -9.15 -0.92 -9.88
N LEU A 125 -8.85 -0.30 -11.03
CA LEU A 125 -8.84 1.15 -11.20
C LEU A 125 -10.22 1.76 -10.93
N ALA A 126 -11.30 1.13 -11.38
CA ALA A 126 -12.64 1.61 -11.10
C ALA A 126 -12.99 1.57 -9.61
N LEU A 127 -12.47 0.59 -8.85
CA LEU A 127 -12.59 0.58 -7.39
C LEU A 127 -11.68 1.64 -6.76
N ALA A 128 -10.43 1.74 -7.19
CA ALA A 128 -9.47 2.73 -6.70
C ALA A 128 -10.03 4.16 -6.80
N ALA A 129 -10.66 4.52 -7.92
CA ALA A 129 -11.29 5.82 -8.09
C ALA A 129 -12.37 6.11 -7.03
N LEU A 130 -13.18 5.12 -6.66
CA LEU A 130 -14.18 5.26 -5.58
C LEU A 130 -13.52 5.49 -4.22
N LEU A 131 -12.41 4.79 -3.94
CA LEU A 131 -11.69 4.88 -2.67
C LEU A 131 -10.90 6.20 -2.56
N VAL A 132 -10.28 6.65 -3.65
CA VAL A 132 -9.61 7.95 -3.73
C VAL A 132 -10.60 9.10 -3.53
N ASP A 133 -11.75 9.06 -4.23
CA ASP A 133 -12.82 10.06 -4.05
C ASP A 133 -13.27 10.12 -2.58
N ALA A 134 -13.39 8.98 -1.91
CA ALA A 134 -13.75 8.90 -0.50
C ALA A 134 -12.66 9.46 0.42
N ALA A 135 -11.39 9.14 0.17
CA ALA A 135 -10.25 9.69 0.92
C ALA A 135 -10.20 11.22 0.82
N HIS A 136 -10.32 11.76 -0.39
CA HIS A 136 -10.36 13.20 -0.62
C HIS A 136 -11.56 13.87 0.06
N ALA A 137 -12.72 13.20 0.10
CA ALA A 137 -13.92 13.72 0.75
C ALA A 137 -13.76 13.91 2.27
N VAL A 138 -12.88 13.14 2.90
CA VAL A 138 -12.54 13.27 4.34
C VAL A 138 -11.21 13.99 4.58
N GLY A 139 -10.59 14.52 3.53
CA GLY A 139 -9.38 15.35 3.62
C GLY A 139 -8.07 14.57 3.73
N LEU A 140 -8.08 13.27 3.45
CA LEU A 140 -6.87 12.45 3.34
C LEU A 140 -6.30 12.52 1.92
N ALA A 141 -4.97 12.57 1.80
CA ALA A 141 -4.33 12.24 0.53
C ALA A 141 -4.42 10.73 0.26
N ALA A 142 -4.45 10.32 -1.00
CA ALA A 142 -4.53 8.91 -1.40
C ALA A 142 -3.23 8.45 -2.08
N GLY A 143 -2.64 7.38 -1.55
CA GLY A 143 -1.41 6.76 -2.04
C GLY A 143 -1.68 5.55 -2.93
N GLN A 144 -1.07 5.54 -4.11
CA GLN A 144 -0.97 4.35 -4.95
C GLN A 144 0.01 3.37 -4.30
N LYS A 145 -0.39 2.12 -4.09
CA LYS A 145 0.53 1.05 -3.73
C LYS A 145 0.99 0.29 -4.98
N ASN A 146 2.31 0.18 -5.17
CA ASN A 146 2.94 -0.61 -6.24
C ASN A 146 2.32 -0.33 -7.65
N ALA A 147 2.30 -1.30 -8.57
CA ALA A 147 1.78 -1.16 -9.95
C ALA A 147 2.50 -0.08 -10.78
N ALA A 148 3.83 -0.17 -10.86
CA ALA A 148 4.71 0.83 -11.50
C ALA A 148 4.32 1.09 -12.96
N GLU A 149 4.01 0.02 -13.70
CA GLU A 149 3.67 0.07 -15.11
C GLU A 149 2.38 0.85 -15.39
N ASP A 150 1.50 0.97 -14.40
CA ASP A 150 0.19 1.59 -14.51
C ASP A 150 0.11 2.95 -13.80
N ALA A 151 1.22 3.45 -13.23
CA ALA A 151 1.26 4.69 -12.44
C ALA A 151 0.62 5.90 -13.14
N ALA A 152 0.89 6.10 -14.43
CA ALA A 152 0.31 7.20 -15.19
C ALA A 152 -1.22 7.08 -15.34
N LEU A 153 -1.73 5.87 -15.57
CA LEU A 153 -3.17 5.60 -15.71
C LEU A 153 -3.89 5.70 -14.37
N LEU A 154 -3.28 5.18 -13.31
CA LEU A 154 -3.81 5.22 -11.95
C LEU A 154 -3.89 6.68 -11.46
N HIS A 155 -2.84 7.47 -11.66
CA HIS A 155 -2.89 8.90 -11.36
C HIS A 155 -3.96 9.63 -12.18
N GLU A 156 -3.99 9.46 -13.51
CA GLU A 156 -4.94 10.18 -14.37
C GLU A 156 -6.40 9.84 -14.08
N ARG A 157 -6.70 8.56 -13.81
CA ARG A 157 -8.08 8.06 -13.78
C ARG A 157 -8.62 7.78 -12.39
N ALA A 158 -7.77 7.42 -11.43
CA ALA A 158 -8.18 7.26 -10.03
C ALA A 158 -7.90 8.51 -9.20
N GLY A 159 -6.89 9.31 -9.56
CA GLY A 159 -6.61 10.59 -8.88
C GLY A 159 -5.67 10.48 -7.68
N PHE A 160 -4.84 9.44 -7.61
CA PHE A 160 -3.83 9.28 -6.56
C PHE A 160 -2.89 10.49 -6.46
N ASP A 161 -2.46 10.82 -5.25
CA ASP A 161 -1.64 11.99 -4.93
C ASP A 161 -0.15 11.67 -4.81
N PHE A 162 0.18 10.45 -4.41
CA PHE A 162 1.55 9.97 -4.18
C PHE A 162 1.64 8.45 -4.41
N ALA A 163 2.85 7.89 -4.36
CA ALA A 163 3.07 6.44 -4.40
C ALA A 163 3.79 5.95 -3.13
N VAL A 164 3.36 4.77 -2.66
CA VAL A 164 4.12 3.92 -1.73
C VAL A 164 4.53 2.68 -2.50
N THR A 165 5.83 2.42 -2.56
CA THR A 165 6.40 1.38 -3.40
C THR A 165 7.20 0.42 -2.54
N GLU A 166 7.19 -0.83 -2.93
CA GLU A 166 8.10 -1.84 -2.40
C GLU A 166 9.11 -2.17 -3.49
N GLU A 167 10.38 -2.05 -3.13
CA GLU A 167 11.52 -2.52 -3.93
C GLU A 167 11.66 -1.82 -5.28
N CYS A 168 11.23 -0.55 -5.41
CA CYS A 168 11.29 0.12 -6.71
C CYS A 168 12.73 0.31 -7.17
N ALA A 169 13.69 0.51 -6.25
CA ALA A 169 15.08 0.68 -6.61
C ALA A 169 15.74 -0.68 -6.88
N ALA A 170 15.34 -1.73 -6.15
CA ALA A 170 15.78 -3.09 -6.42
C ALA A 170 15.36 -3.60 -7.81
N TYR A 171 14.15 -3.26 -8.25
CA TYR A 171 13.60 -3.67 -9.56
C TYR A 171 13.82 -2.65 -10.70
N GLU A 172 14.50 -1.52 -10.43
CA GLU A 172 14.71 -0.43 -11.39
C GLU A 172 13.42 0.23 -11.90
N GLU A 173 12.39 0.31 -11.06
CA GLU A 173 11.04 0.80 -11.38
C GLU A 173 10.72 2.21 -10.84
N CYS A 174 11.55 2.77 -9.95
CA CYS A 174 11.29 4.09 -9.34
C CYS A 174 11.02 5.23 -10.35
N GLY A 175 11.64 5.14 -11.54
CA GLY A 175 11.44 6.10 -12.62
C GLY A 175 10.00 6.19 -13.12
N ALA A 176 9.24 5.10 -13.05
CA ALA A 176 7.84 5.08 -13.46
C ALA A 176 6.95 5.91 -12.50
N TYR A 177 7.23 5.82 -11.19
CA TYR A 177 6.51 6.58 -10.17
C TYR A 177 6.94 8.05 -10.13
N THR A 178 8.24 8.33 -10.10
CA THR A 178 8.77 9.71 -10.01
C THR A 178 8.43 10.55 -11.25
N ALA A 179 8.25 9.93 -12.41
CA ALA A 179 7.74 10.62 -13.61
C ALA A 179 6.31 11.16 -13.45
N VAL A 180 5.52 10.58 -12.53
CA VAL A 180 4.12 10.92 -12.26
C VAL A 180 4.00 11.78 -11.00
N TYR A 181 4.62 11.34 -9.90
CA TYR A 181 4.45 11.89 -8.56
C TYR A 181 5.62 12.81 -8.12
N ALA A 182 6.64 12.99 -8.96
CA ALA A 182 7.87 13.72 -8.62
C ALA A 182 8.46 13.20 -7.29
N ASP A 183 8.63 14.08 -6.31
CA ASP A 183 9.23 13.76 -5.01
C ASP A 183 8.25 13.06 -4.04
N HIS A 184 6.98 12.87 -4.44
CA HIS A 184 5.94 12.20 -3.66
C HIS A 184 5.94 10.68 -3.89
N VAL A 185 7.12 10.06 -3.75
CA VAL A 185 7.31 8.60 -3.84
C VAL A 185 8.02 8.13 -2.58
N ILE A 186 7.37 7.26 -1.83
CA ILE A 186 7.90 6.62 -0.63
C ILE A 186 8.27 5.19 -1.00
N ASP A 187 9.55 4.85 -0.92
CA ASP A 187 10.05 3.52 -1.28
C ASP A 187 10.50 2.73 -0.06
N ILE A 188 10.04 1.48 0.01
CA ILE A 188 10.38 0.51 1.04
C ILE A 188 11.22 -0.58 0.37
N GLU A 189 12.50 -0.60 0.69
CA GLU A 189 13.42 -1.67 0.30
C GLU A 189 13.50 -2.71 1.41
N TYR A 190 13.75 -3.97 1.05
CA TYR A 190 13.79 -5.07 2.01
C TYR A 190 15.17 -5.71 2.12
N THR A 191 15.60 -6.02 3.36
CA THR A 191 16.92 -6.60 3.65
C THR A 191 17.23 -7.92 2.95
N ASP A 192 16.20 -8.66 2.53
CA ASP A 192 16.31 -9.95 1.86
C ASP A 192 16.37 -9.84 0.32
N GLU A 193 16.18 -8.65 -0.25
CA GLU A 193 16.15 -8.41 -1.71
C GLU A 193 16.90 -7.13 -2.08
N LEU A 194 18.16 -7.04 -1.68
CA LEU A 194 19.04 -5.95 -2.07
C LEU A 194 19.97 -6.39 -3.22
N PRO A 195 19.87 -5.81 -4.43
CA PRO A 195 20.79 -6.15 -5.53
C PRO A 195 22.21 -5.59 -5.31
N ARG A 196 22.36 -4.62 -4.40
CA ARG A 196 23.62 -3.99 -3.99
C ARG A 196 23.44 -3.36 -2.59
N PRO A 197 24.52 -2.91 -1.91
CA PRO A 197 24.39 -2.30 -0.58
C PRO A 197 23.41 -1.12 -0.57
N PHE A 198 22.58 -1.01 0.47
CA PHE A 198 21.56 0.04 0.57
C PHE A 198 22.13 1.46 0.47
N ALA A 199 23.30 1.71 1.07
CA ALA A 199 24.01 2.99 0.91
C ALA A 199 24.35 3.35 -0.56
N GLU A 200 24.60 2.35 -1.43
CA GLU A 200 24.78 2.60 -2.87
C GLU A 200 23.46 2.89 -3.59
N MET A 201 22.34 2.34 -3.09
CA MET A 201 21.01 2.64 -3.59
C MET A 201 20.59 4.06 -3.20
N CYS A 202 20.85 4.48 -1.96
CA CYS A 202 20.62 5.86 -1.49
C CYS A 202 21.44 6.90 -2.25
N ALA A 203 22.64 6.55 -2.73
CA ALA A 203 23.49 7.45 -3.49
C ALA A 203 23.17 7.48 -5.00
N ASP A 204 22.17 6.73 -5.48
CA ASP A 204 21.77 6.71 -6.89
C ASP A 204 20.66 7.74 -7.15
N ASP A 205 20.94 8.68 -8.05
CA ASP A 205 20.00 9.73 -8.47
C ASP A 205 18.68 9.20 -9.07
N ARG A 206 18.59 7.90 -9.36
CA ARG A 206 17.35 7.23 -9.83
C ARG A 206 16.44 6.76 -8.70
N SER A 207 16.96 6.64 -7.48
CA SER A 207 16.19 6.27 -6.29
C SER A 207 15.49 7.52 -5.73
N PRO A 208 14.29 7.39 -5.12
CA PRO A 208 13.66 8.52 -4.46
C PRO A 208 14.40 8.89 -3.17
N ASP A 209 14.43 10.19 -2.83
CA ASP A 209 14.99 10.69 -1.57
C ASP A 209 14.27 10.11 -0.33
N SER A 210 12.99 9.71 -0.50
CA SER A 210 12.18 9.11 0.54
C SER A 210 12.20 7.58 0.44
N MET A 211 13.38 6.99 0.64
CA MET A 211 13.60 5.54 0.67
C MET A 211 14.03 5.06 2.06
N VAL A 212 13.54 3.88 2.48
CA VAL A 212 13.89 3.22 3.75
C VAL A 212 14.12 1.73 3.52
N LEU A 213 15.07 1.16 4.25
CA LEU A 213 15.30 -0.28 4.33
C LEU A 213 14.58 -0.85 5.56
N ARG A 214 13.78 -1.89 5.35
CA ARG A 214 13.11 -2.63 6.43
C ARG A 214 13.35 -4.13 6.33
N ASP A 215 13.08 -4.84 7.43
CA ASP A 215 12.87 -6.29 7.39
C ASP A 215 11.52 -6.61 6.73
N ARG A 216 11.40 -7.78 6.09
CA ARG A 216 10.21 -8.18 5.30
C ARG A 216 8.93 -8.23 6.13
N ASP A 217 9.04 -8.66 7.38
CA ASP A 217 7.90 -8.82 8.30
C ASP A 217 7.52 -7.50 9.00
N LEU A 218 8.26 -6.42 8.74
CA LEU A 218 8.04 -5.07 9.27
C LEU A 218 7.90 -5.05 10.80
N VAL A 219 8.69 -5.87 11.50
CA VAL A 219 8.58 -6.08 12.95
C VAL A 219 8.95 -4.83 13.74
N THR A 220 8.65 -4.84 15.05
CA THR A 220 8.98 -3.75 15.97
C THR A 220 10.43 -3.84 16.51
N PRO A 221 11.03 -2.77 17.03
CA PRO A 221 12.42 -2.74 17.54
C PRO A 221 12.77 -3.75 18.66
N ASP A 222 11.76 -4.31 19.34
CA ASP A 222 11.97 -5.33 20.38
C ASP A 222 12.19 -6.75 19.81
N ASP A 223 12.00 -6.93 18.49
CA ASP A 223 12.22 -8.20 17.79
C ASP A 223 13.66 -8.29 17.25
N ASP A 224 14.28 -9.47 17.34
CA ASP A 224 15.65 -9.72 16.88
C ASP A 224 15.78 -9.60 15.34
N ALA A 225 14.68 -9.73 14.60
CA ALA A 225 14.64 -9.58 13.14
C ALA A 225 14.53 -8.11 12.68
N TYR A 226 14.33 -7.16 13.61
CA TYR A 226 14.15 -5.75 13.29
C TYR A 226 15.32 -5.19 12.47
N ALA A 227 15.01 -4.64 11.30
CA ALA A 227 15.96 -3.91 10.48
C ALA A 227 15.40 -2.56 10.06
N PHE A 228 16.14 -1.48 10.30
CA PHE A 228 15.78 -0.13 9.88
C PHE A 228 17.05 0.62 9.46
N GLU A 229 17.10 1.08 8.22
CA GLU A 229 18.13 1.97 7.70
C GLU A 229 17.48 2.98 6.76
N ALA A 230 17.96 4.22 6.72
CA ALA A 230 17.43 5.26 5.85
C ALA A 230 18.55 5.99 5.13
N CYS A 231 18.21 6.66 4.03
CA CYS A 231 19.16 7.50 3.31
C CYS A 231 19.52 8.76 4.12
N ASP A 232 20.80 9.16 4.04
CA ASP A 232 21.40 10.33 4.71
C ASP A 232 20.98 11.69 4.11
#